data_AF-A0A962Q9I5-F1
#
_entry.id   AF-A0A962Q9I5-F1
#
_cell.length_a   1.000
_cell.length_b   1.000
_cell.length_c   1.000
_cell.angle_alpha   90.00
_cell.angle_beta   90.00
_cell.angle_gamma   90.00
#
_symmetry.space_group_name_H-M   'P 1'
#
loop_
_entity.id
_entity.type
_entity.pdbx_description
1 polymer ?
#
loop_
_entity_poly.entity_id
_entity_poly.type
_entity_poly.pdbx_seq_one_letter_code
_entity_poly.pdbx_strand_id
1 'polypeptide(L)'
;LLGPSSTRDIWRLPVDYFFTPVTYVDPASDRFIMRGLELIDTRADLLRVERAFGDAALDPYAFQREAYLQRRRNLVFDGNPPSIQINFDEEFEPDAESPATESSPQQNPLPATE
;
A
#
# COMPACT_ATOMS: atom_id res chain seq x y z
N LEU A 1 12.26 8.27 -11.36
CA LEU A 1 10.93 8.88 -11.16
C LEU A 1 10.11 7.90 -10.36
N LEU A 2 9.89 8.22 -9.10
CA LEU A 2 9.10 7.39 -8.19
C LEU A 2 7.65 7.84 -8.37
N GLY A 3 6.74 6.90 -8.60
CA GLY A 3 5.30 7.19 -8.62
C GLY A 3 4.78 7.59 -7.23
N PRO A 4 3.46 7.71 -7.06
CA PRO A 4 2.85 7.92 -5.74
C PRO A 4 3.34 6.84 -4.76
N SER A 5 3.94 7.28 -3.65
CA SER A 5 4.55 6.40 -2.64
C SER A 5 4.19 6.88 -1.23
N SER A 6 4.22 5.94 -0.29
CA SER A 6 3.95 6.19 1.13
C SER A 6 5.21 5.98 1.96
N THR A 7 5.25 6.53 3.18
CA THR A 7 6.33 6.29 4.16
C THR A 7 6.53 4.81 4.45
N ARG A 8 5.47 4.00 4.40
CA ARG A 8 5.58 2.53 4.53
C ARG A 8 6.39 1.90 3.39
N ASP A 9 6.39 2.50 2.21
CA ASP A 9 7.09 1.95 1.04
C ASP A 9 8.61 2.21 1.10
N ILE A 10 9.11 2.99 2.08
CA ILE A 10 10.56 3.19 2.30
C ILE A 10 11.25 1.85 2.56
N TRP A 11 10.63 0.98 3.38
CA TRP A 11 11.17 -0.33 3.71
C TRP A 11 11.05 -1.35 2.59
N ARG A 12 10.27 -1.05 1.53
CA ARG A 12 10.07 -1.96 0.42
C ARG A 12 11.36 -2.22 -0.35
N LEU A 13 12.16 -1.18 -0.61
CA LEU A 13 13.38 -1.30 -1.41
C LEU A 13 14.41 -2.29 -0.85
N PRO A 14 14.83 -2.21 0.43
CA PRO A 14 15.78 -3.17 0.98
C PRO A 14 15.18 -4.57 1.06
N VAL A 15 13.89 -4.71 1.41
CA VAL A 15 13.21 -6.00 1.45
C VAL A 15 13.20 -6.64 0.05
N ASP A 16 12.70 -5.93 -0.96
CA ASP A 16 12.65 -6.43 -2.33
C ASP A 16 14.06 -6.80 -2.83
N TYR A 17 15.10 -6.05 -2.45
CA TYR A 17 16.48 -6.39 -2.81
C TYR A 17 16.92 -7.77 -2.29
N PHE A 18 16.63 -8.11 -1.03
CA PHE A 18 17.00 -9.41 -0.47
C PHE A 18 16.15 -10.56 -0.99
N PHE A 19 14.88 -10.30 -1.34
CA PHE A 19 13.93 -11.35 -1.75
C PHE A 19 13.78 -11.50 -3.27
N THR A 20 14.49 -10.72 -4.08
CA THR A 20 14.45 -10.85 -5.55
C THR A 20 15.51 -11.83 -6.07
N PRO A 21 15.14 -12.79 -6.95
CA PRO A 21 16.10 -13.74 -7.54
C PRO A 21 17.23 -13.07 -8.32
N VAL A 22 16.94 -11.90 -8.91
CA VAL A 22 17.89 -11.07 -9.67
C VAL A 22 19.13 -10.70 -8.85
N THR A 23 18.99 -10.59 -7.52
CA THR A 23 20.12 -10.28 -6.63
C THR A 23 21.19 -11.37 -6.63
N TYR A 24 20.81 -12.62 -6.86
CA TYR A 24 21.70 -13.79 -6.85
C TYR A 24 22.18 -14.21 -8.25
N VAL A 25 21.89 -13.43 -9.28
CA VAL A 25 22.36 -13.70 -10.65
C VAL A 25 23.83 -13.30 -10.78
N ASP A 26 24.62 -14.22 -11.30
CA ASP A 26 26.02 -14.01 -11.70
C ASP A 26 26.19 -14.30 -13.20
N PRO A 27 27.00 -13.51 -13.92
CA PRO A 27 27.89 -12.45 -13.42
C PRO A 27 27.15 -11.14 -13.04
N ALA A 28 27.82 -10.31 -12.22
CA ALA A 28 27.27 -9.04 -11.74
C ALA A 28 26.84 -8.08 -12.88
N SER A 29 27.43 -8.17 -14.06
CA SER A 29 27.03 -7.42 -15.26
C SER A 29 25.56 -7.65 -15.60
N ASP A 30 25.12 -8.89 -15.54
CA ASP A 30 23.77 -9.29 -15.96
C ASP A 30 22.75 -8.78 -14.94
N ARG A 31 23.11 -8.81 -13.65
CA ARG A 31 22.32 -8.19 -12.57
C ARG A 31 22.13 -6.70 -12.81
N PHE A 32 23.17 -5.95 -13.17
CA PHE A 32 23.04 -4.52 -13.46
C PHE A 32 22.20 -4.25 -14.71
N ILE A 33 22.34 -5.08 -15.75
CA ILE A 33 21.53 -4.98 -16.96
C ILE A 33 20.04 -5.21 -16.64
N MET A 34 19.73 -6.26 -15.87
CA MET A 34 18.35 -6.56 -15.46
C MET A 34 17.74 -5.43 -14.63
N ARG A 35 18.49 -4.89 -13.66
CA ARG A 35 18.06 -3.73 -12.87
C ARG A 35 17.84 -2.48 -13.75
N GLY A 36 18.70 -2.27 -14.74
CA GLY A 36 18.53 -1.20 -15.73
C GLY A 36 17.28 -1.38 -16.57
N LEU A 37 16.99 -2.61 -17.01
CA LEU A 37 15.78 -2.93 -17.77
C LEU A 37 14.52 -2.71 -16.94
N GLU A 38 14.49 -3.16 -15.69
CA GLU A 38 13.39 -2.95 -14.74
C GLU A 38 13.10 -1.45 -14.53
N LEU A 39 14.14 -0.62 -14.47
CA LEU A 39 13.99 0.83 -14.36
C LEU A 39 13.36 1.44 -15.61
N ILE A 40 13.77 0.99 -16.80
CA ILE A 40 13.20 1.45 -18.08
C ILE A 40 11.74 1.00 -18.19
N ASP A 41 11.45 -0.24 -17.83
CA ASP A 41 10.10 -0.82 -17.82
C ASP A 41 9.16 -0.03 -16.89
N THR A 42 9.61 0.21 -15.66
CA THR A 42 8.89 1.05 -14.69
C THR A 42 8.60 2.45 -15.25
N ARG A 43 9.56 3.05 -15.97
CA ARG A 43 9.37 4.36 -16.60
C ARG A 43 8.34 4.29 -17.74
N ALA A 44 8.37 3.24 -18.54
CA ALA A 44 7.42 3.04 -19.62
C ALA A 44 5.98 2.89 -19.09
N ASP A 45 5.80 2.14 -18.00
CA ASP A 45 4.52 1.98 -17.33
C ASP A 45 3.99 3.30 -16.77
N LEU A 46 4.84 4.08 -16.10
CA LEU A 46 4.45 5.41 -15.59
C LEU A 46 4.03 6.36 -16.72
N LEU A 47 4.74 6.35 -17.85
CA LEU A 47 4.38 7.17 -19.02
C LEU A 47 3.04 6.73 -19.65
N ARG A 48 2.70 5.44 -19.58
CA ARG A 48 1.41 4.92 -20.03
C ARG A 48 0.29 5.40 -19.13
N VAL A 49 0.51 5.35 -17.81
CA VAL A 49 -0.42 5.83 -16.79
C VAL A 49 -0.63 7.34 -16.91
N GLU A 50 0.44 8.11 -17.07
CA GLU A 50 0.40 9.56 -17.26
C GLU A 50 -0.43 9.96 -18.49
N ARG A 51 -0.26 9.25 -19.62
CA ARG A 51 -1.09 9.45 -20.82
C ARG A 51 -2.57 9.11 -20.62
N ALA A 52 -2.88 8.11 -19.79
CA ALA A 52 -4.26 7.74 -19.49
C ALA A 52 -4.98 8.81 -18.64
N PHE A 53 -4.24 9.61 -17.87
CA PHE A 53 -4.76 10.72 -17.07
C PHE A 53 -4.64 12.09 -17.75
N GLY A 54 -4.20 12.14 -19.01
CA GLY A 54 -3.99 13.37 -19.77
C GLY A 54 -5.24 14.26 -19.84
N ASP A 55 -5.03 15.55 -19.55
CA ASP A 55 -5.91 16.74 -19.66
C ASP A 55 -7.38 16.66 -19.16
N ALA A 56 -7.83 15.51 -18.66
CA ALA A 56 -9.24 15.28 -18.32
C ALA A 56 -9.63 15.72 -16.89
N ALA A 57 -8.66 16.00 -16.02
CA ALA A 57 -8.90 16.33 -14.62
C ALA A 57 -8.61 17.82 -14.32
N LEU A 58 -9.54 18.47 -13.59
CA LEU A 58 -9.39 19.85 -13.11
C LEU A 58 -8.18 20.01 -12.17
N ASP A 59 -7.88 18.99 -11.36
CA ASP A 59 -6.67 18.87 -10.54
C ASP A 59 -6.06 17.46 -10.71
N PRO A 60 -5.06 17.30 -11.58
CA PRO A 60 -4.43 16.00 -11.83
C PRO A 60 -3.68 15.45 -10.61
N TYR A 61 -3.13 16.33 -9.75
CA TYR A 61 -2.40 15.89 -8.56
C TYR A 61 -3.33 15.35 -7.48
N ALA A 62 -4.41 16.08 -7.16
CA ALA A 62 -5.37 15.64 -6.16
C ALA A 62 -6.04 14.32 -6.58
N PHE A 63 -6.38 14.19 -7.86
CA PHE A 63 -6.93 12.96 -8.42
C PHE A 63 -5.96 11.77 -8.28
N GLN A 64 -4.69 11.95 -8.67
CA GLN A 64 -3.69 10.88 -8.58
C GLN A 64 -3.41 10.47 -7.13
N ARG A 65 -3.37 11.45 -6.20
CA ARG A 65 -3.23 11.19 -4.77
C ARG A 65 -4.40 10.37 -4.22
N GLU A 66 -5.64 10.75 -4.53
CA GLU A 66 -6.82 10.04 -4.01
C GLU A 66 -6.90 8.62 -4.58
N ALA A 67 -6.65 8.45 -5.88
CA ALA A 67 -6.60 7.14 -6.52
C ALA A 67 -5.55 6.22 -5.85
N TYR A 68 -4.36 6.76 -5.53
CA TYR A 68 -3.34 6.00 -4.80
C TYR A 68 -3.81 5.60 -3.39
N LEU A 69 -4.41 6.53 -2.64
CA LEU A 69 -4.90 6.26 -1.27
C LEU A 69 -6.05 5.25 -1.27
N GLN A 70 -6.97 5.34 -2.23
CA GLN A 70 -8.07 4.39 -2.41
C GLN A 70 -7.53 3.00 -2.75
N ARG A 71 -6.57 2.90 -3.68
CA ARG A 71 -5.90 1.64 -4.01
C ARG A 71 -5.19 1.03 -2.81
N ARG A 72 -4.46 1.83 -2.02
CA ARG A 72 -3.74 1.33 -0.85
C ARG A 72 -4.70 0.83 0.22
N ARG A 73 -5.81 1.53 0.47
CA ARG A 73 -6.88 1.06 1.36
C ARG A 73 -7.45 -0.26 0.87
N ASN A 74 -7.76 -0.36 -0.43
CA ASN A 74 -8.26 -1.59 -1.04
C ASN A 74 -7.30 -2.78 -0.82
N LEU A 75 -5.99 -2.57 -1.02
CA LEU A 75 -4.96 -3.59 -0.79
C LEU A 75 -4.77 -3.99 0.70
N VAL A 76 -5.22 -3.16 1.64
CA VAL A 76 -5.15 -3.46 3.08
C VAL A 76 -6.37 -4.26 3.54
N PHE A 77 -7.53 -4.02 2.93
CA PHE A 77 -8.81 -4.64 3.27
C PHE A 77 -9.28 -5.67 2.24
N ASP A 78 -8.36 -6.25 1.46
CA ASP A 78 -8.64 -7.29 0.45
C ASP A 78 -9.84 -6.97 -0.46
N GLY A 79 -9.98 -5.71 -0.86
CA GLY A 79 -11.08 -5.26 -1.73
C GLY A 79 -12.33 -4.72 -1.01
N ASN A 80 -12.43 -4.85 0.31
CA ASN A 80 -13.59 -4.39 1.10
C ASN A 80 -13.21 -3.31 2.14
N PRO A 81 -12.75 -2.11 1.71
CA PRO A 81 -12.41 -1.04 2.64
C PRO A 81 -13.67 -0.51 3.36
N PRO A 82 -13.57 -0.17 4.66
CA PRO A 82 -14.67 0.47 5.39
C PRO A 82 -14.99 1.83 4.74
N SER A 83 -16.29 2.17 4.68
CA SER A 83 -16.73 3.48 4.22
C SER A 83 -16.30 4.56 5.20
N ILE A 84 -15.46 5.50 4.76
CA ILE A 84 -15.13 6.69 5.55
C ILE A 84 -16.37 7.59 5.52
N GLN A 85 -17.15 7.57 6.60
CA GLN A 85 -18.19 8.55 6.82
C GLN A 85 -17.52 9.79 7.41
N ILE A 86 -17.39 10.85 6.61
CA ILE A 86 -16.97 12.15 7.13
C ILE A 86 -18.24 12.80 7.69
N ASN A 87 -18.41 12.72 9.01
CA ASN A 87 -19.43 13.50 9.70
C ASN A 87 -18.93 14.95 9.78
N PHE A 88 -19.46 15.82 8.92
CA PHE A 88 -19.08 17.23 8.89
C PHE A 88 -19.66 18.04 10.07
N ASP A 89 -20.52 17.41 10.87
CA ASP A 89 -21.26 18.02 11.98
C ASP A 89 -20.65 17.71 13.36
N GLU A 90 -19.60 16.89 13.44
CA GLU A 90 -18.87 16.57 14.68
C GLU A 90 -17.75 17.60 14.89
N GLU A 91 -18.01 18.56 15.78
CA GLU A 91 -16.99 19.43 16.35
C GLU A 91 -15.89 18.57 17.00
N PHE A 92 -14.63 18.89 16.75
CA PHE A 92 -13.47 18.07 17.13
C PHE A 92 -13.41 17.85 18.65
N GLU A 93 -13.98 16.74 19.13
CA GLU A 93 -13.74 16.22 20.47
C GLU A 93 -12.53 15.28 20.41
N PRO A 94 -11.45 15.53 21.18
CA PRO A 94 -10.30 14.64 21.20
C PRO A 94 -10.70 13.30 21.82
N ASP A 95 -10.59 12.25 21.00
CA ASP A 95 -10.94 10.84 21.26
C ASP A 95 -10.88 10.40 22.73
N ALA A 96 -12.04 10.32 23.38
CA ALA A 96 -12.26 9.41 24.49
C ALA A 96 -12.71 8.05 23.91
N GLU A 97 -11.79 7.09 23.92
CA GLU A 97 -11.98 5.63 23.86
C GLU A 97 -13.03 5.08 22.86
N SER A 98 -12.53 4.54 21.74
CA SER A 98 -13.30 3.59 20.93
C SER A 98 -13.63 2.32 21.75
N PRO A 99 -14.89 1.86 21.84
CA PRO A 99 -15.19 0.60 22.47
C PRO A 99 -14.80 -0.54 21.51
N ALA A 100 -13.75 -1.27 21.86
CA ALA A 100 -13.43 -2.53 21.21
C ALA A 100 -14.55 -3.54 21.53
N THR A 101 -15.38 -3.79 20.51
CA THR A 101 -16.16 -4.99 20.25
C THR A 101 -15.72 -6.19 21.09
N GLU A 102 -16.67 -6.70 21.87
CA GLU A 102 -16.60 -7.92 22.67
C GLU A 102 -15.90 -9.07 21.92
N SER A 103 -14.68 -9.40 22.35
CA SER A 103 -14.09 -10.71 22.08
C SER A 103 -14.66 -11.68 23.12
N SER A 104 -15.59 -12.53 22.69
CA SER A 104 -16.07 -13.65 23.49
C SER A 104 -14.87 -14.53 23.90
N PRO A 105 -14.67 -14.84 25.19
CA PRO A 105 -13.58 -15.71 25.59
C PRO A 105 -13.93 -17.14 25.20
N GLN A 106 -13.11 -17.72 24.32
CA GLN A 106 -13.10 -19.15 24.01
C GLN A 106 -12.69 -19.90 25.29
N GLN A 107 -13.69 -20.31 26.07
CA GLN A 107 -13.52 -21.13 27.27
C GLN A 107 -13.14 -22.55 26.81
N ASN A 108 -11.84 -22.84 26.78
CA ASN A 108 -11.38 -24.22 26.84
C ASN A 108 -11.52 -24.68 28.30
N PRO A 109 -12.32 -25.73 28.61
CA PRO A 109 -12.34 -26.27 29.95
C PRO A 109 -11.00 -26.97 30.23
N LEU A 110 -10.38 -26.59 31.34
CA LEU A 110 -9.27 -27.35 31.95
C LEU A 110 -9.77 -28.75 32.31
N PRO A 111 -9.00 -29.84 32.08
CA PRO A 111 -9.37 -31.15 32.60
C PRO A 111 -9.13 -31.16 34.12
N ALA A 112 -10.20 -31.33 34.89
CA ALA A 112 -10.13 -31.57 36.33
C ALA A 112 -10.03 -33.08 36.60
N THR A 113 -8.90 -33.45 37.19
CA THR A 113 -8.73 -34.44 38.28
C THR A 113 -8.88 -35.93 37.96
N GLU A 114 -7.80 -36.70 38.15
CA GLU A 114 -7.51 -37.52 39.36
C GLU A 114 -6.01 -37.85 39.45
#